data_AF-A0A485LNQ8-F1
#
_entry.id   AF-A0A485LNQ8-F1
#
_cell.length_a   1.000
_cell.length_b   1.000
_cell.length_c   1.000
_cell.angle_alpha   90.00
_cell.angle_beta   90.00
_cell.angle_gamma   90.00
#
_symmetry.space_group_name_H-M   'P 1'
#
loop_
_entity.id
_entity.type
_entity.pdbx_description
1 polymer ?
#
loop_
_entity_poly.entity_id
_entity_poly.type
_entity_poly.pdbx_seq_one_letter_code
_entity_poly.pdbx_strand_id
1 'polypeptide(L)'
;MSTPSSTPTAPGKGRVKQPAPKRRPTTPATPDSRRSSGAGSSAPVAAAKKRYKPGHLALLEIRRFQKSTDLLLRKLPFARLVREVQLQFSGIEYRWQTAAILALQEAAEAHLVRIFEDAYVCYIPGGAKITIMP
;
A
#
# COMPACT_ATOMS: atom_id res chain seq x y z
N MET A 1 -54.48 -32.11 6.82
CA MET A 1 -54.85 -32.52 8.19
C MET A 1 -54.12 -31.59 9.15
N SER A 2 -54.88 -31.06 10.10
CA SER A 2 -54.65 -29.78 10.80
C SER A 2 -53.95 -29.94 12.15
N THR A 3 -53.60 -28.78 12.73
CA THR A 3 -53.50 -28.45 14.18
C THR A 3 -52.06 -28.31 14.77
N PRO A 4 -51.87 -27.58 15.91
CA PRO A 4 -51.28 -26.24 15.91
C PRO A 4 -50.23 -26.01 17.05
N SER A 5 -49.71 -24.79 17.15
CA SER A 5 -48.91 -24.28 18.28
C SER A 5 -49.72 -24.11 19.57
N SER A 6 -49.10 -24.33 20.74
CA SER A 6 -49.35 -23.51 21.96
C SER A 6 -48.28 -23.74 23.05
N THR A 7 -47.77 -22.64 23.59
CA THR A 7 -47.21 -22.52 24.96
C THR A 7 -48.33 -21.89 25.81
N PRO A 8 -48.45 -22.05 27.15
CA PRO A 8 -47.64 -21.21 28.07
C PRO A 8 -47.47 -21.69 29.56
N THR A 9 -46.52 -21.03 30.27
CA THR A 9 -46.55 -20.59 31.70
C THR A 9 -46.27 -21.53 32.90
N ALA A 10 -45.29 -21.11 33.73
CA ALA A 10 -44.95 -21.54 35.10
C ALA A 10 -45.79 -20.82 36.19
N PRO A 11 -45.79 -21.22 37.49
CA PRO A 11 -45.10 -20.38 38.50
C PRO A 11 -44.65 -21.02 39.86
N GLY A 12 -43.64 -20.40 40.51
CA GLY A 12 -43.50 -20.22 41.98
C GLY A 12 -42.74 -21.30 42.80
N LYS A 13 -42.01 -21.02 43.90
CA LYS A 13 -41.68 -19.83 44.73
C LYS A 13 -40.52 -20.15 45.71
N GLY A 14 -39.55 -19.22 45.86
CA GLY A 14 -38.85 -18.75 47.10
C GLY A 14 -38.00 -19.71 47.96
N ARG A 15 -37.06 -19.29 48.84
CA ARG A 15 -36.37 -18.02 49.23
C ARG A 15 -35.45 -18.44 50.43
N VAL A 16 -34.17 -18.04 50.65
CA VAL A 16 -33.64 -16.92 51.51
C VAL A 16 -32.08 -17.01 51.67
N LYS A 17 -31.40 -15.85 51.44
CA LYS A 17 -30.25 -15.12 52.10
C LYS A 17 -29.21 -15.82 53.05
N GLN A 18 -27.88 -15.71 52.76
CA GLN A 18 -26.80 -14.76 53.23
C GLN A 18 -26.21 -15.04 54.66
N PRO A 19 -24.95 -14.67 55.06
CA PRO A 19 -24.15 -13.49 54.65
C PRO A 19 -22.59 -13.65 54.55
N ALA A 20 -21.92 -12.53 54.20
CA ALA A 20 -20.46 -12.30 54.15
C ALA A 20 -19.84 -11.89 55.51
N PRO A 21 -18.50 -11.73 55.60
CA PRO A 21 -17.96 -10.48 56.15
C PRO A 21 -16.78 -9.83 55.37
N LYS A 22 -16.66 -8.51 55.59
CA LYS A 22 -15.82 -7.44 55.02
C LYS A 22 -14.38 -7.39 55.61
N ARG A 23 -13.32 -7.10 54.83
CA ARG A 23 -12.55 -5.81 54.65
C ARG A 23 -11.13 -5.80 55.26
N ARG A 24 -10.10 -5.43 54.47
CA ARG A 24 -9.31 -4.17 54.60
C ARG A 24 -8.35 -3.97 53.38
N PRO A 25 -8.14 -2.73 52.89
CA PRO A 25 -7.25 -2.45 51.76
C PRO A 25 -5.85 -2.04 52.23
N THR A 26 -4.82 -2.36 51.44
CA THR A 26 -3.47 -1.78 51.56
C THR A 26 -3.07 -1.12 50.23
N THR A 27 -2.56 0.09 50.38
CA THR A 27 -2.24 1.14 49.43
C THR A 27 -1.23 0.78 48.34
N PRO A 28 -1.18 1.55 47.22
CA PRO A 28 -0.24 1.33 46.13
C PRO A 28 1.18 1.79 46.50
N ALA A 29 2.17 0.92 46.33
CA ALA A 29 3.57 1.30 46.41
C ALA A 29 4.02 1.95 45.09
N THR A 30 4.55 3.16 45.21
CA THR A 30 5.14 4.01 44.17
C THR A 30 6.24 3.32 43.35
N PRO A 31 6.42 3.65 42.05
CA PRO A 31 7.62 3.26 41.31
C PRO A 31 8.78 4.10 41.82
N ASP A 32 9.77 3.45 42.41
CA ASP A 32 10.99 4.09 42.90
C ASP A 32 11.79 4.66 41.72
N SER A 33 11.97 5.97 41.78
CA SER A 33 12.78 6.78 40.89
C SER A 33 14.26 6.48 41.16
N ARG A 34 14.85 5.53 40.42
CA ARG A 34 16.31 5.47 40.29
C ARG A 34 16.76 6.31 39.11
N ARG A 35 16.88 7.59 39.39
CA ARG A 35 17.67 8.56 38.62
C ARG A 35 19.15 8.22 38.81
N SER A 36 19.71 7.34 37.98
CA SER A 36 21.16 7.24 37.82
C SER A 36 21.58 8.21 36.72
N SER A 37 22.10 9.36 37.16
CA SER A 37 22.83 10.31 36.33
C SER A 37 24.10 9.64 35.76
N GLY A 38 23.98 9.10 34.55
CA GLY A 38 25.12 8.77 33.70
C GLY A 38 25.23 9.82 32.61
N ALA A 39 26.11 10.81 32.80
CA ALA A 39 26.55 11.67 31.72
C ALA A 39 27.38 10.81 30.75
N GLY A 40 26.77 10.42 29.64
CA GLY A 40 27.40 9.64 28.57
C GLY A 40 26.81 10.04 27.22
N SER A 41 27.50 10.94 26.52
CA SER A 41 27.39 11.26 25.09
C SER A 41 26.00 11.11 24.43
N SER A 42 25.28 12.22 24.27
CA SER A 42 24.19 12.29 23.28
C SER A 42 24.77 12.34 21.86
N ALA A 43 25.29 11.22 21.39
CA ALA A 43 25.36 10.99 19.94
C ALA A 43 23.91 10.89 19.44
N PRO A 44 23.53 11.54 18.33
CA PRO A 44 22.19 11.36 17.78
C PRO A 44 22.07 9.88 17.41
N VAL A 45 21.25 9.14 18.16
CA VAL A 45 20.82 7.79 17.73
C VAL A 45 20.11 8.03 16.41
N ALA A 46 20.79 7.76 15.30
CA ALA A 46 20.23 7.89 13.98
C ALA A 46 18.91 7.13 13.97
N ALA A 47 17.80 7.87 13.95
CA ALA A 47 16.47 7.28 14.05
C ALA A 47 16.37 6.22 12.95
N ALA A 48 16.20 4.96 13.36
CA ALA A 48 16.16 3.84 12.43
C ALA A 48 15.12 4.16 11.33
N LYS A 49 15.58 4.27 10.08
CA LYS A 49 14.70 4.63 8.95
C LYS A 49 13.57 3.61 8.90
N LYS A 50 12.33 4.08 9.04
CA LYS A 50 11.14 3.24 9.04
C LYS A 50 11.05 2.47 7.72
N ARG A 51 11.10 1.15 7.78
CA ARG A 51 10.99 0.27 6.60
C ARG A 51 9.53 -0.03 6.31
N TYR A 52 9.11 0.21 5.07
CA TYR A 52 7.78 -0.16 4.60
C TYR A 52 7.67 -1.67 4.39
N LYS A 53 6.46 -2.22 4.58
CA LYS A 53 6.18 -3.62 4.24
C LYS A 53 6.38 -3.84 2.72
N PRO A 54 6.84 -5.04 2.28
CA PRO A 54 6.90 -5.37 0.86
C PRO A 54 5.57 -5.09 0.16
N GLY A 55 5.62 -4.50 -1.03
CA GLY A 55 4.43 -4.12 -1.81
C GLY A 55 3.74 -2.81 -1.38
N HIS A 56 3.97 -2.29 -0.16
CA HIS A 56 3.33 -1.06 0.29
C HIS A 56 3.73 0.15 -0.57
N LEU A 57 5.03 0.32 -0.85
CA LEU A 57 5.52 1.42 -1.68
C LEU A 57 5.03 1.29 -3.12
N ALA A 58 5.01 0.08 -3.67
CA ALA A 58 4.50 -0.18 -5.02
C ALA A 58 3.01 0.21 -5.14
N LEU A 59 2.18 -0.10 -4.14
CA LEU A 59 0.77 0.31 -4.14
C LEU A 59 0.60 1.84 -4.05
N LEU A 60 1.47 2.54 -3.32
CA LEU A 60 1.46 3.99 -3.29
C LEU A 60 1.89 4.60 -4.62
N GLU A 61 2.89 4.02 -5.28
CA GLU A 61 3.35 4.43 -6.60
C GLU A 61 2.28 4.20 -7.67
N ILE A 62 1.61 3.05 -7.69
CA ILE A 62 0.50 2.75 -8.60
C ILE A 62 -0.60 3.80 -8.44
N ARG A 63 -1.04 4.08 -7.21
CA ARG A 63 -2.07 5.10 -6.95
C ARG A 63 -1.62 6.51 -7.35
N ARG A 64 -0.34 6.84 -7.16
CA ARG A 64 0.22 8.12 -7.56
C ARG A 64 0.18 8.27 -9.07
N PHE A 65 0.72 7.29 -9.81
CA PHE A 65 0.83 7.36 -11.26
C PHE A 65 -0.51 7.24 -11.97
N GLN A 66 -1.49 6.53 -11.40
CA GLN A 66 -2.86 6.49 -11.93
C GLN A 66 -3.63 7.81 -11.73
N LYS A 67 -3.21 8.66 -10.78
CA LYS A 67 -3.86 9.96 -10.53
C LYS A 67 -3.28 11.08 -11.41
N SER A 68 -2.02 10.97 -11.79
CA SER A 68 -1.31 11.92 -12.65
C SER A 68 -1.34 11.48 -14.11
N THR A 69 -1.11 12.41 -15.02
CA THR A 69 -0.88 12.12 -16.45
C THR A 69 0.49 12.62 -16.89
N ASP A 70 1.44 12.68 -15.95
CA ASP A 70 2.80 13.12 -16.23
C ASP A 70 3.56 12.06 -17.04
N LEU A 71 4.33 12.50 -18.02
CA LEU A 71 5.22 11.61 -18.78
C LEU A 71 6.32 11.04 -17.87
N LEU A 72 6.50 9.72 -17.92
CA LEU A 72 7.41 8.97 -17.05
C LEU A 72 8.78 8.75 -17.71
N LEU A 73 8.86 8.73 -19.04
CA LEU A 73 10.13 8.61 -19.74
C LEU A 73 10.90 9.92 -19.75
N ARG A 74 12.21 9.84 -19.56
CA ARG A 74 13.09 11.00 -19.63
C ARG A 74 13.13 11.52 -21.08
N LYS A 75 12.83 12.81 -21.25
CA LYS A 75 12.72 13.46 -22.57
C LYS A 75 13.98 13.35 -23.43
N LEU A 76 15.17 13.61 -22.86
CA LEU A 76 16.42 13.61 -23.64
C LEU A 76 16.82 12.22 -24.16
N PRO A 77 16.84 11.14 -23.34
CA PRO A 77 17.03 9.79 -23.85
C PRO A 77 16.00 9.38 -24.91
N PHE A 78 14.72 9.68 -24.71
CA PHE A 78 13.68 9.37 -25.69
C PHE A 78 13.91 10.10 -27.02
N ALA A 79 14.25 11.39 -26.98
CA ALA A 79 14.56 12.15 -28.18
C ALA A 79 15.79 11.61 -28.94
N ARG A 80 16.80 11.09 -28.23
CA ARG A 80 17.95 10.42 -28.86
C ARG A 80 17.53 9.11 -29.54
N LEU A 81 16.70 8.31 -28.88
CA LEU A 81 16.16 7.07 -29.44
C LEU A 81 15.34 7.34 -30.72
N VAL A 82 14.48 8.36 -30.72
CA VAL A 82 13.71 8.74 -31.91
C VAL A 82 14.62 9.07 -33.09
N ARG A 83 15.72 9.79 -32.85
CA ARG A 83 16.71 10.11 -33.89
C ARG A 83 17.49 8.89 -34.35
N GLU A 84 17.86 8.00 -33.44
CA GLU A 84 18.54 6.75 -33.76
C GLU A 84 17.69 5.88 -34.70
N VAL A 85 16.42 5.67 -34.33
CA VAL A 85 15.45 4.92 -35.16
C VAL A 85 15.24 5.60 -36.50
N GLN A 86 15.06 6.92 -36.51
CA GLN A 86 14.90 7.70 -37.74
C GLN A 86 16.10 7.56 -38.69
N LEU A 87 17.32 7.53 -38.15
CA LEU A 87 18.53 7.36 -38.94
C LEU A 87 18.61 5.96 -39.57
N GLN A 88 18.14 4.92 -38.87
CA GLN A 88 18.10 3.55 -39.38
C GLN A 88 17.21 3.42 -40.64
N PHE A 89 16.13 4.20 -40.74
CA PHE A 89 15.21 4.12 -41.88
C PHE A 89 15.60 5.02 -43.06
N SER A 90 16.06 6.24 -42.79
CA SER A 90 16.24 7.23 -43.85
C SER A 90 17.70 7.51 -44.22
N GLY A 91 18.67 7.12 -43.37
CA GLY A 91 20.11 7.37 -43.59
C GLY A 91 20.51 8.86 -43.62
N ILE A 92 19.57 9.78 -43.41
CA ILE A 92 19.72 11.23 -43.47
C ILE A 92 19.23 11.82 -42.15
N GLU A 93 19.84 12.89 -41.64
CA GLU A 93 19.37 13.54 -40.42
C GLU A 93 18.18 14.48 -40.69
N TYR A 94 17.04 14.25 -40.02
CA TYR A 94 15.89 15.16 -40.08
C TYR A 94 15.87 16.15 -38.90
N ARG A 95 15.32 17.34 -39.17
CA ARG A 95 15.02 18.33 -38.13
C ARG A 95 13.67 18.02 -37.52
N TRP A 96 13.69 17.61 -36.26
CA TRP A 96 12.48 17.31 -35.50
C TRP A 96 11.90 18.55 -34.83
N GLN A 97 10.59 18.72 -34.92
CA GLN A 97 9.85 19.67 -34.11
C GLN A 97 9.71 19.13 -32.68
N THR A 98 9.81 20.00 -31.67
CA THR A 98 9.63 19.61 -30.27
C THR A 98 8.26 18.98 -30.00
N ALA A 99 7.20 19.53 -30.60
CA ALA A 99 5.84 18.99 -30.49
C ALA A 99 5.72 17.58 -31.08
N ALA A 100 6.42 17.27 -32.17
CA ALA A 100 6.40 15.94 -32.77
C ALA A 100 7.06 14.90 -31.85
N ILE A 101 8.19 15.24 -31.24
CA ILE A 101 8.86 14.35 -30.26
C ILE A 101 7.96 14.11 -29.04
N LEU A 102 7.26 15.14 -28.56
CA LEU A 102 6.33 15.00 -27.44
C LEU A 102 5.13 14.12 -27.79
N ALA A 103 4.53 14.30 -28.96
CA ALA A 103 3.42 13.47 -29.43
C ALA A 103 3.83 11.99 -29.57
N LEU A 104 5.04 11.74 -30.09
CA LEU A 104 5.60 10.38 -30.14
C LEU A 104 5.80 9.78 -28.75
N GLN A 105 6.26 10.59 -27.79
CA GLN A 105 6.43 10.14 -26.41
C GLN A 105 5.09 9.81 -25.75
N GLU A 106 4.09 10.67 -25.89
CA GLU A 106 2.73 10.44 -25.38
C GLU A 106 2.14 9.14 -25.95
N ALA A 107 2.23 8.95 -27.26
CA ALA A 107 1.72 7.75 -27.92
C ALA A 107 2.47 6.47 -27.46
N ALA A 108 3.80 6.54 -27.34
CA ALA A 108 4.62 5.41 -26.90
C ALA A 108 4.31 5.02 -25.45
N GLU A 109 4.22 5.99 -24.53
CA GLU A 109 3.90 5.71 -23.13
C GLU A 109 2.47 5.18 -22.97
N ALA A 110 1.48 5.76 -23.68
CA ALA A 110 0.11 5.25 -23.67
C ALA A 110 0.04 3.80 -24.18
N HIS A 111 0.81 3.47 -25.23
CA HIS A 111 0.88 2.11 -25.75
C HIS A 111 1.50 1.13 -24.76
N LEU A 112 2.59 1.52 -24.09
CA LEU A 112 3.24 0.67 -23.08
C LEU A 112 2.32 0.43 -21.86
N VAL A 113 1.64 1.46 -21.36
CA VAL A 113 0.66 1.31 -20.27
C VAL A 113 -0.42 0.33 -20.67
N ARG A 114 -0.94 0.44 -21.91
CA ARG A 114 -1.95 -0.49 -22.41
C ARG A 114 -1.47 -1.94 -22.45
N ILE A 115 -0.25 -2.18 -22.93
CA ILE A 115 0.34 -3.53 -22.93
C ILE A 115 0.47 -4.06 -21.50
N PHE A 116 0.88 -3.24 -20.53
CA PHE A 116 0.97 -3.67 -19.13
C PHE A 116 -0.38 -3.99 -18.49
N GLU A 117 -1.43 -3.24 -18.84
CA GLU A 117 -2.80 -3.55 -18.41
C GLU A 117 -3.26 -4.90 -18.97
N ASP A 118 -3.06 -5.13 -20.27
CA ASP A 118 -3.44 -6.37 -20.94
C ASP A 118 -2.62 -7.56 -20.37
N ALA A 119 -1.31 -7.37 -20.16
CA ALA A 119 -0.45 -8.38 -19.53
C ALA A 119 -0.88 -8.70 -18.09
N TYR A 120 -1.30 -7.70 -17.31
CA TYR A 120 -1.82 -7.89 -15.97
C TYR A 120 -3.14 -8.68 -15.98
N VAL A 121 -4.06 -8.35 -16.89
CA VAL A 121 -5.33 -9.09 -17.06
C VAL A 121 -5.10 -10.53 -17.51
N CYS A 122 -4.13 -10.80 -18.37
CA CYS A 122 -3.78 -12.17 -18.75
C CYS A 122 -3.21 -12.99 -17.59
N TYR A 123 -2.56 -12.33 -16.63
CA TYR A 123 -1.81 -12.99 -15.57
C TYR A 123 -2.63 -13.31 -14.32
N ILE A 124 -3.53 -12.41 -13.91
CA ILE A 124 -4.40 -12.59 -12.72
C ILE A 124 -5.25 -13.88 -12.77
N PRO A 125 -5.89 -14.26 -13.90
CA PRO A 125 -6.75 -15.43 -13.96
C PRO A 125 -5.98 -16.75 -13.88
N GLY A 126 -4.66 -16.74 -14.07
CA GLY A 126 -3.84 -17.94 -14.30
C GLY A 126 -2.95 -18.40 -13.12
N GLY A 127 -2.86 -17.68 -12.00
CA GLY A 127 -2.09 -18.18 -10.84
C GLY A 127 -1.80 -17.18 -9.71
N ALA A 128 -1.39 -17.72 -8.56
CA ALA A 128 -1.14 -17.02 -7.28
C ALA A 128 0.07 -16.07 -7.26
N LYS A 129 0.61 -15.69 -8.42
CA LYS A 129 1.78 -14.84 -8.53
C LYS A 129 1.34 -13.44 -8.98
N ILE A 130 2.09 -12.41 -8.59
CA ILE A 130 1.78 -10.98 -8.85
C ILE A 130 2.82 -10.36 -9.81
N THR A 131 3.92 -11.05 -10.06
CA THR A 131 5.04 -10.58 -10.88
C THR A 131 4.82 -10.90 -12.36
N ILE A 132 4.63 -9.89 -13.21
CA ILE A 132 4.53 -10.05 -14.67
C ILE A 132 5.84 -10.65 -15.20
N MET A 133 5.73 -11.64 -16.09
CA MET A 133 6.85 -12.32 -16.75
C MET A 133 6.75 -12.12 -18.28
N PRO A 134 7.88 -12.18 -19.01
CA PRO A 134 7.89 -12.06 -20.47
C PRO A 134 7.18 -13.22 -21.17
#